data_AF-A0A8T0V7F3-F1
#
_entry.id   AF-A0A8T0V7F3-F1
#
_cell.length_a   1.000
_cell.length_b   1.000
_cell.length_c   1.000
_cell.angle_alpha   90.00
_cell.angle_beta   90.00
_cell.angle_gamma   90.00
#
_symmetry.space_group_name_H-M   'P 1'
#
loop_
_entity.id
_entity.type
_entity.pdbx_description
1 polymer ?
#
loop_
_entity_poly.entity_id
_entity_poly.type
_entity_poly.pdbx_seq_one_letter_code
_entity_poly.pdbx_strand_id
1 'polypeptide(L)'
;MYGYRACGWHIIIYVKRPLCLVLIDLLLLFDALLLDRCISMNAAFIMNMLEKFEPPFDMSQYVNVGGHDHPSNMHDHSHVDCTHSSGRGDCSTVSISRSNSQLDGQHDNPQEDAKTHESSRETKNKKDEEEQMAGCSQPVGSNLGTSQGACNSDTDASTAAYCQDKDVSSSSAVDNVTPRHCTSSLFKLNVPPIDVDMVRCIVRNIVRDWAEEGQKERDECYKPILEELNHLFPNRSNQRPPSCLVPGAGLGRLALEISSLGFASQGNEFSYYMLICSSFILNHTQEANEWTIYPWIHSNCNSLSDNDQLRAVSFPDIHLSSAGITEGFSMCTGDFVEVYSEESLESAWDAVVTCFFLDTAHNIVEYIEIISKVLKDGGVWINLGPLLYDFADMTPDDDMSIELSLEDVKKVADHYGFVMEVEKMIETTFSANMRAMMQNRYRAAFWTMRKNASRAKAEKHC
;
A
#
# COMPACT_ATOMS: atom_id res chain seq x y z
N MET A 1 -2.96 82.28 24.53
CA MET A 1 -3.55 80.95 24.83
C MET A 1 -2.65 79.90 24.21
N TYR A 2 -1.97 79.12 25.05
CA TYR A 2 -1.09 78.04 24.64
C TYR A 2 -1.92 76.86 24.12
N GLY A 3 -1.55 76.34 22.96
CA GLY A 3 -2.16 75.15 22.37
C GLY A 3 -1.68 73.88 23.07
N TYR A 4 -2.58 72.92 23.25
CA TYR A 4 -2.23 71.53 23.56
C TYR A 4 -2.98 70.59 22.63
N ARG A 5 -2.19 69.76 21.94
CA ARG A 5 -2.59 68.67 21.06
C ARG A 5 -3.04 67.44 21.87
N ALA A 6 -3.87 66.63 21.23
CA ALA A 6 -4.41 65.37 21.72
C ALA A 6 -3.34 64.32 22.10
N CYS A 7 -3.54 63.64 23.23
CA CYS A 7 -2.85 62.41 23.58
C CYS A 7 -3.71 61.21 23.19
N GLY A 8 -3.38 60.55 22.08
CA GLY A 8 -3.82 59.18 21.79
C GLY A 8 -2.93 58.19 22.55
N TRP A 9 -3.53 57.33 23.35
CA TRP A 9 -2.83 56.21 23.97
C TRP A 9 -2.75 55.07 22.95
N HIS A 10 -1.63 54.96 22.23
CA HIS A 10 -1.27 53.71 21.55
C HIS A 10 -0.60 52.80 22.59
N ILE A 11 -1.30 51.76 23.02
CA ILE A 11 -0.67 50.64 23.72
C ILE A 11 0.08 49.83 22.66
N ILE A 12 1.36 50.15 22.49
CA ILE A 12 2.29 49.29 21.75
C ILE A 12 2.65 48.16 22.72
N ILE A 13 2.01 46.99 22.55
CA ILE A 13 2.45 45.77 23.21
C ILE A 13 3.79 45.38 22.57
N TYR A 14 4.89 45.81 23.18
CA TYR A 14 6.19 45.21 22.92
C TYR A 14 6.17 43.78 23.51
N VAL A 15 5.72 42.81 22.71
CA VAL A 15 6.01 41.41 23.01
C VAL A 15 7.52 41.27 22.88
N LYS A 16 8.23 41.24 24.01
CA LYS A 16 9.67 41.01 24.02
C LYS A 16 9.93 39.74 23.22
N ARG A 17 10.74 39.82 22.16
CA ARG A 17 11.30 38.67 21.39
C ARG A 17 11.55 37.41 22.24
N PRO A 18 12.14 37.49 23.46
CA PRO A 18 12.32 36.32 24.32
C PRO A 18 11.02 35.68 24.85
N LEU A 19 9.92 36.42 25.04
CA LEU A 19 8.63 35.85 25.45
C LEU A 19 8.00 35.05 24.29
N CYS A 20 8.11 35.54 23.05
CA CYS A 20 7.72 34.78 21.86
C CYS A 20 8.55 33.51 21.70
N LEU A 21 9.87 33.57 21.91
CA LEU A 21 10.74 32.40 21.84
C LEU A 21 10.41 31.38 22.93
N VAL A 22 10.18 31.81 24.17
CA VAL A 22 9.76 30.91 25.26
C VAL A 22 8.38 30.29 24.98
N LEU A 23 7.44 31.03 24.38
CA LEU A 23 6.15 30.48 23.97
C LEU A 23 6.30 29.48 22.80
N ILE A 24 7.18 29.75 21.84
CA ILE A 24 7.50 28.82 20.76
C ILE A 24 8.17 27.56 21.31
N ASP A 25 9.15 27.70 22.22
CA ASP A 25 9.82 26.58 22.88
C ASP A 25 8.83 25.76 23.73
N LEU A 26 7.90 26.40 24.43
CA LEU A 26 6.84 25.73 25.19
C LEU A 26 5.86 24.99 24.27
N LEU A 27 5.54 25.55 23.10
CA LEU A 27 4.69 24.89 22.10
C LEU A 27 5.41 23.68 21.49
N LEU A 28 6.66 23.85 21.06
CA LEU A 28 7.49 22.76 20.53
C LEU A 28 7.70 21.63 21.56
N LEU A 29 7.86 22.00 22.83
CA LEU A 29 8.03 21.03 23.92
C LEU A 29 6.70 20.33 24.26
N PHE A 30 5.57 21.03 24.11
CA PHE A 30 4.24 20.42 24.24
C PHE A 30 3.96 19.41 23.12
N ASP A 31 4.31 19.75 21.88
CA ASP A 31 4.13 18.86 20.72
C ASP A 31 5.06 17.63 20.80
N ALA A 32 6.30 17.81 21.28
CA ALA A 32 7.20 16.69 21.55
C ALA A 32 6.64 15.74 22.62
N LEU A 33 6.09 16.27 23.71
CA LEU A 33 5.45 15.46 24.75
C LEU A 33 4.20 14.73 24.25
N LEU A 34 3.44 15.33 23.32
CA LEU A 34 2.29 14.69 22.69
C LEU A 34 2.72 13.54 21.76
N LEU A 35 3.76 13.74 20.94
CA LEU A 35 4.28 12.70 20.07
C LEU A 35 4.81 11.51 20.88
N ASP A 36 5.59 11.76 21.94
CA ASP A 36 6.09 10.71 22.85
C ASP A 36 4.94 9.92 23.48
N ARG A 37 3.84 10.60 23.84
CA ARG A 37 2.63 9.94 24.33
C ARG A 37 1.99 9.05 23.27
N CYS A 38 1.89 9.52 22.02
CA CYS A 38 1.32 8.72 20.92
C CYS A 38 2.16 7.46 20.64
N ILE A 39 3.49 7.60 20.63
CA ILE A 39 4.43 6.48 20.50
C ILE A 39 4.22 5.47 21.64
N SER A 40 4.12 5.96 22.88
CA SER A 40 3.91 5.12 24.06
C SER A 40 2.58 4.35 24.00
N MET A 41 1.52 4.97 23.46
CA MET A 41 0.22 4.33 23.28
C MET A 41 0.27 3.22 22.22
N ASN A 42 0.92 3.45 21.08
CA ASN A 42 1.12 2.41 20.05
C ASN A 42 1.95 1.24 20.62
N ALA A 43 3.03 1.54 21.34
CA ALA A 43 3.86 0.51 21.97
C ALA A 43 3.06 -0.29 23.01
N ALA A 44 2.23 0.37 23.83
CA ALA A 44 1.36 -0.29 24.80
C ALA A 44 0.37 -1.23 24.11
N PHE A 45 -0.26 -0.80 23.00
CA PHE A 45 -1.11 -1.67 22.20
C PHE A 45 -0.37 -2.91 21.71
N ILE A 46 0.81 -2.74 21.09
CA ILE A 46 1.61 -3.87 20.56
C ILE A 46 1.98 -4.84 21.68
N MET A 47 2.38 -4.34 22.85
CA MET A 47 2.70 -5.21 24.00
C MET A 47 1.48 -5.96 24.50
N ASN A 48 0.33 -5.29 24.66
CA ASN A 48 -0.92 -5.94 25.06
C ASN A 48 -1.34 -7.02 24.05
N MET A 49 -1.12 -6.78 22.75
CA MET A 49 -1.37 -7.74 21.70
C MET A 49 -0.50 -8.99 21.86
N LEU A 50 0.82 -8.82 22.01
CA LEU A 50 1.77 -9.93 22.13
C LEU A 50 1.56 -10.75 23.43
N GLU A 51 1.12 -10.11 24.50
CA GLU A 51 0.83 -10.77 25.79
C GLU A 51 -0.39 -11.71 25.74
N LYS A 52 -1.24 -11.64 24.71
CA LYS A 52 -2.42 -12.52 24.56
C LYS A 52 -2.13 -13.91 24.00
N PHE A 53 -0.96 -14.13 23.42
CA PHE A 53 -0.59 -15.41 22.84
C PHE A 53 -0.06 -16.37 23.92
N GLU A 54 -0.24 -17.68 23.74
CA GLU A 54 0.27 -18.71 24.68
C GLU A 54 1.27 -19.66 23.98
N PRO A 55 2.50 -19.84 24.53
CA PRO A 55 3.05 -19.10 25.65
C PRO A 55 3.20 -17.61 25.31
N PRO A 56 3.07 -16.70 26.29
CA PRO A 56 3.27 -15.28 26.06
C PRO A 56 4.66 -15.05 25.46
N PHE A 57 4.75 -14.17 24.47
CA PHE A 57 6.02 -13.79 23.89
C PHE A 57 6.94 -13.25 25.01
N ASP A 58 7.98 -14.01 25.34
CA ASP A 58 8.91 -13.64 26.40
C ASP A 58 9.85 -12.51 25.93
N MET A 59 9.38 -11.28 26.08
CA MET A 59 10.17 -10.09 25.79
C MET A 59 11.24 -9.84 26.87
N SER A 60 11.24 -10.56 28.00
CA SER A 60 12.16 -10.30 29.13
C SER A 60 13.62 -10.61 28.78
N GLN A 61 13.86 -11.50 27.81
CA GLN A 61 15.18 -11.85 27.30
C GLN A 61 15.82 -10.71 26.49
N TYR A 62 15.00 -9.84 25.90
CA TYR A 62 15.42 -8.69 25.12
C TYR A 62 15.48 -7.39 25.95
N VAL A 63 14.84 -7.40 27.12
CA VAL A 63 14.78 -6.27 28.06
C VAL A 63 15.96 -6.28 29.05
N ASN A 64 16.74 -7.37 29.12
CA ASN A 64 17.72 -7.59 30.19
C ASN A 64 19.13 -8.02 29.75
N VAL A 65 19.66 -7.49 28.62
CA VAL A 65 21.09 -7.64 28.27
C VAL A 65 21.88 -6.44 28.78
N GLY A 66 21.87 -6.29 30.11
CA GLY A 66 22.76 -5.42 30.87
C GLY A 66 23.78 -6.27 31.62
N GLY A 67 24.56 -7.08 30.91
CA GLY A 67 25.57 -7.95 31.51
C GLY A 67 26.25 -8.77 30.43
N HIS A 68 27.57 -8.67 30.34
CA HIS A 68 28.39 -9.56 29.54
C HIS A 68 28.05 -11.01 29.89
N ASP A 69 27.52 -11.77 28.93
CA ASP A 69 27.83 -13.19 28.73
C ASP A 69 27.27 -13.64 27.37
N HIS A 70 28.15 -14.24 26.56
CA HIS A 70 27.80 -14.89 25.31
C HIS A 70 27.03 -16.19 25.58
N PRO A 71 25.93 -16.47 24.86
CA PRO A 71 25.51 -17.83 24.60
C PRO A 71 25.82 -18.20 23.14
N SER A 72 26.78 -19.10 23.01
CA SER A 72 27.03 -19.91 21.82
C SER A 72 25.83 -20.81 21.47
N ASN A 73 25.61 -20.97 20.17
CA ASN A 73 24.86 -22.05 19.50
C ASN A 73 23.33 -22.03 19.61
N MET A 74 22.69 -21.36 18.65
CA MET A 74 21.66 -21.96 17.80
C MET A 74 21.79 -21.38 16.38
N HIS A 75 22.73 -21.93 15.62
CA HIS A 75 22.64 -21.96 14.17
C HIS A 75 22.46 -23.42 13.79
N ASP A 76 21.31 -23.74 13.20
CA ASP A 76 21.25 -24.76 12.16
C ASP A 76 20.07 -24.49 11.23
N HIS A 77 20.44 -24.06 10.01
CA HIS A 77 19.77 -24.20 8.71
C HIS A 77 18.41 -23.47 8.51
N SER A 78 18.21 -22.55 7.55
CA SER A 78 18.95 -22.23 6.32
C SER A 78 18.70 -20.77 5.89
N HIS A 79 19.71 -19.92 6.03
CA HIS A 79 19.88 -18.72 5.21
C HIS A 79 21.06 -18.99 4.30
N VAL A 80 20.87 -18.88 2.98
CA VAL A 80 21.96 -18.73 2.03
C VAL A 80 22.13 -17.23 1.79
N ASP A 81 23.38 -16.81 1.78
CA ASP A 81 23.90 -15.44 1.92
C ASP A 81 23.27 -14.37 1.01
N CYS A 82 22.90 -13.21 1.58
CA CYS A 82 22.91 -11.93 0.86
C CYS A 82 23.63 -10.86 1.71
N THR A 83 24.76 -10.39 1.17
CA THR A 83 25.60 -9.33 1.73
C THR A 83 24.90 -7.97 1.61
N HIS A 84 24.53 -7.36 2.74
CA HIS A 84 23.87 -6.06 2.79
C HIS A 84 24.79 -4.88 2.46
N SER A 85 24.43 -4.10 1.44
CA SER A 85 24.86 -2.71 1.29
C SER A 85 23.69 -1.76 1.59
N SER A 86 23.99 -0.68 2.30
CA SER A 86 23.02 0.15 3.02
C SER A 86 22.40 1.23 2.11
N GLY A 87 21.06 1.27 2.03
CA GLY A 87 20.30 2.35 1.40
C GLY A 87 19.02 2.66 2.18
N ARG A 88 18.74 3.95 2.42
CA ARG A 88 17.56 4.45 3.15
C ARG A 88 16.34 4.46 2.22
N GLY A 89 15.19 3.94 2.67
CA GLY A 89 13.93 3.96 1.90
C GLY A 89 12.73 4.31 2.79
N ASP A 90 11.81 5.12 2.25
CA ASP A 90 10.46 5.32 2.77
C ASP A 90 9.49 4.41 1.98
N CYS A 91 8.49 3.87 2.69
CA CYS A 91 7.50 2.90 2.21
C CYS A 91 6.47 3.53 1.25
N SER A 92 6.88 3.75 0.01
CA SER A 92 6.09 3.72 -1.22
C SER A 92 7.06 3.93 -2.40
N THR A 93 7.38 2.85 -3.09
CA THR A 93 8.45 2.59 -4.06
C THR A 93 8.92 3.78 -4.93
N VAL A 94 10.24 4.02 -4.98
CA VAL A 94 10.92 5.10 -5.71
C VAL A 94 11.65 4.55 -6.93
N SER A 95 11.28 5.03 -8.12
CA SER A 95 12.18 5.09 -9.28
C SER A 95 12.90 6.45 -9.31
N ILE A 96 14.17 6.49 -9.75
CA ILE A 96 14.74 7.46 -10.74
C ILE A 96 16.27 7.26 -10.91
N SER A 97 16.61 6.98 -12.17
CA SER A 97 17.73 7.43 -13.02
C SER A 97 19.01 8.04 -12.42
N ARG A 98 20.18 7.56 -12.87
CA ARG A 98 21.28 8.43 -13.33
C ARG A 98 22.33 7.75 -14.22
N SER A 99 22.66 8.46 -15.27
CA SER A 99 23.71 8.30 -16.29
C SER A 99 25.13 8.63 -15.78
N ASN A 100 26.18 7.90 -16.21
CA ASN A 100 27.17 8.40 -17.19
C ASN A 100 28.32 7.41 -17.54
N SER A 101 28.60 7.36 -18.85
CA SER A 101 29.91 7.36 -19.56
C SER A 101 31.06 6.39 -19.21
N GLN A 102 31.38 5.62 -20.27
CA GLN A 102 32.67 5.43 -20.95
C GLN A 102 33.67 4.33 -20.53
N LEU A 103 34.05 3.60 -21.59
CA LEU A 103 35.29 2.90 -21.97
C LEU A 103 35.02 1.40 -22.14
N ASP A 104 35.43 0.67 -23.18
CA ASP A 104 36.09 0.87 -24.48
C ASP A 104 36.06 -0.55 -25.12
N GLY A 105 36.11 -0.70 -26.45
CA GLY A 105 36.30 -2.03 -27.07
C GLY A 105 35.48 -2.42 -28.31
N GLN A 106 35.76 -1.74 -29.42
CA GLN A 106 36.18 -2.33 -30.71
C GLN A 106 35.41 -3.51 -31.39
N HIS A 107 35.04 -3.23 -32.67
CA HIS A 107 35.09 -4.11 -33.86
C HIS A 107 34.06 -5.27 -33.94
N ASP A 108 33.35 -5.59 -35.03
CA ASP A 108 33.44 -5.25 -36.45
C ASP A 108 32.06 -5.44 -37.11
N ASN A 109 31.79 -4.66 -38.15
CA ASN A 109 30.82 -4.93 -39.22
C ASN A 109 31.62 -4.83 -40.54
N PRO A 110 31.24 -5.53 -41.62
CA PRO A 110 30.38 -4.84 -42.59
C PRO A 110 29.45 -5.72 -43.45
N GLN A 111 28.40 -5.05 -44.00
CA GLN A 111 27.80 -5.10 -45.37
C GLN A 111 27.69 -6.45 -46.11
N GLU A 112 26.74 -6.76 -46.97
CA GLU A 112 25.73 -6.08 -47.81
C GLU A 112 24.83 -7.25 -48.31
N ASP A 113 23.57 -7.10 -48.71
CA ASP A 113 23.25 -6.84 -50.11
C ASP A 113 21.73 -6.69 -50.31
N ALA A 114 21.38 -5.80 -51.23
CA ALA A 114 20.03 -5.56 -51.74
C ALA A 114 19.71 -6.45 -52.97
N LYS A 115 18.42 -6.74 -53.20
CA LYS A 115 17.78 -6.70 -54.55
C LYS A 115 16.26 -6.99 -54.52
N THR A 116 15.49 -5.91 -54.73
CA THR A 116 14.45 -5.69 -55.76
C THR A 116 13.69 -6.89 -56.37
N HIS A 117 12.34 -6.87 -56.32
CA HIS A 117 11.51 -6.54 -57.50
C HIS A 117 10.03 -6.29 -57.18
N GLU A 118 9.49 -5.26 -57.87
CA GLU A 118 8.14 -4.69 -57.87
C GLU A 118 7.02 -5.57 -58.46
N SER A 119 5.77 -5.17 -58.13
CA SER A 119 4.70 -4.74 -59.06
C SER A 119 3.35 -5.45 -58.78
N SER A 120 2.17 -4.84 -58.81
CA SER A 120 1.60 -3.48 -58.62
C SER A 120 0.11 -3.56 -59.02
N ARG A 121 -0.66 -2.51 -58.65
CA ARG A 121 -2.03 -2.08 -59.08
C ARG A 121 -3.16 -2.49 -58.14
N GLU A 122 -3.71 -1.58 -57.30
CA GLU A 122 -4.49 -0.34 -57.58
C GLU A 122 -5.70 -0.59 -58.50
N THR A 123 -6.93 -0.29 -58.09
CA THR A 123 -7.58 1.04 -57.97
C THR A 123 -9.06 0.78 -57.60
N LYS A 124 -9.95 1.69 -57.18
CA LYS A 124 -10.02 3.01 -56.52
C LYS A 124 -11.51 3.41 -56.62
N ASN A 125 -11.95 4.31 -55.72
CA ASN A 125 -13.12 5.21 -55.80
C ASN A 125 -14.48 4.70 -55.30
N LYS A 126 -15.37 5.51 -54.71
CA LYS A 126 -15.36 6.81 -53.98
C LYS A 126 -16.83 7.16 -53.65
N LYS A 127 -17.04 8.04 -52.66
CA LYS A 127 -18.22 8.90 -52.37
C LYS A 127 -19.40 8.26 -51.63
N ASP A 128 -20.20 8.96 -50.85
CA ASP A 128 -20.23 10.24 -50.08
C ASP A 128 -21.66 10.20 -49.45
N GLU A 129 -21.87 10.68 -48.22
CA GLU A 129 -23.04 11.52 -47.84
C GLU A 129 -23.00 11.91 -46.35
N GLU A 130 -23.17 13.22 -46.13
CA GLU A 130 -23.26 13.96 -44.88
C GLU A 130 -24.70 13.98 -44.34
N GLU A 131 -24.88 14.20 -43.03
CA GLU A 131 -25.87 15.16 -42.50
C GLU A 131 -25.62 15.44 -41.00
N GLN A 132 -25.13 16.65 -40.69
CA GLN A 132 -25.21 17.28 -39.36
C GLN A 132 -25.89 18.64 -39.51
N MET A 133 -26.93 18.88 -38.72
CA MET A 133 -27.70 20.13 -38.68
C MET A 133 -27.33 20.96 -37.43
N ALA A 134 -27.25 22.26 -37.64
CA ALA A 134 -26.74 23.30 -36.76
C ALA A 134 -27.80 23.89 -35.80
N GLY A 135 -27.35 24.68 -34.80
CA GLY A 135 -28.14 25.79 -34.28
C GLY A 135 -27.74 26.40 -32.93
N CYS A 136 -26.91 27.45 -32.97
CA CYS A 136 -26.97 28.76 -32.28
C CYS A 136 -27.36 28.82 -30.76
N SER A 137 -26.72 29.58 -29.85
CA SER A 137 -26.38 31.02 -29.93
C SER A 137 -25.57 31.46 -28.69
N GLN A 138 -24.59 32.36 -28.85
CA GLN A 138 -24.21 33.34 -27.82
C GLN A 138 -24.88 34.70 -28.13
N PRO A 139 -24.90 35.64 -27.17
CA PRO A 139 -24.19 36.90 -27.47
C PRO A 139 -23.41 37.52 -26.30
N VAL A 140 -22.22 38.06 -26.65
CA VAL A 140 -21.71 39.44 -26.42
C VAL A 140 -21.79 40.02 -24.99
N GLY A 141 -20.76 40.59 -24.37
CA GLY A 141 -19.43 41.04 -24.80
C GLY A 141 -19.06 42.33 -24.04
N SER A 142 -17.78 42.56 -23.72
CA SER A 142 -17.15 43.90 -23.71
C SER A 142 -15.65 43.81 -23.41
N ASN A 143 -14.87 44.24 -24.40
CA ASN A 143 -13.43 44.49 -24.42
C ASN A 143 -12.99 45.60 -23.44
N LEU A 144 -11.71 45.65 -23.07
CA LEU A 144 -10.66 46.45 -23.73
C LEU A 144 -9.49 46.77 -22.78
N GLY A 145 -8.25 46.60 -23.25
CA GLY A 145 -7.06 47.10 -22.53
C GLY A 145 -5.72 46.54 -23.02
N THR A 146 -5.33 46.91 -24.24
CA THR A 146 -4.07 46.58 -24.91
C THR A 146 -2.89 47.41 -24.38
N SER A 147 -1.68 46.84 -24.29
CA SER A 147 -0.46 47.52 -24.79
C SER A 147 0.67 46.52 -25.06
N GLN A 148 1.23 46.67 -26.26
CA GLN A 148 2.28 45.90 -26.90
C GLN A 148 3.68 46.14 -26.32
N GLY A 149 4.57 45.17 -26.53
CA GLY A 149 6.03 45.34 -26.46
C GLY A 149 6.73 44.09 -26.96
N ALA A 150 7.00 44.01 -28.27
CA ALA A 150 7.77 42.96 -28.91
C ALA A 150 9.22 43.42 -29.11
N CYS A 151 10.20 42.58 -28.73
CA CYS A 151 11.53 42.56 -29.33
C CYS A 151 12.13 41.16 -29.20
N ASN A 152 12.46 40.57 -30.35
CA ASN A 152 13.19 39.32 -30.51
C ASN A 152 14.69 39.54 -30.23
N SER A 153 15.33 38.59 -29.56
CA SER A 153 16.73 38.21 -29.81
C SER A 153 17.02 36.84 -29.20
N ASP A 154 17.65 35.98 -30.00
CA ASP A 154 18.06 34.60 -29.76
C ASP A 154 18.95 34.41 -28.52
N THR A 155 18.74 33.35 -27.73
CA THR A 155 19.79 32.44 -27.25
C THR A 155 19.20 31.24 -26.49
N ASP A 156 19.65 30.03 -26.84
CA ASP A 156 19.48 28.80 -26.08
C ASP A 156 20.01 28.95 -24.64
N ALA A 157 19.23 28.54 -23.63
CA ALA A 157 19.77 28.10 -22.34
C ALA A 157 18.69 27.34 -21.53
N SER A 158 19.02 26.11 -21.21
CA SER A 158 18.28 25.17 -20.38
C SER A 158 18.51 25.40 -18.88
N THR A 159 17.67 24.74 -18.08
CA THR A 159 17.95 24.21 -16.74
C THR A 159 17.64 25.13 -15.55
N ALA A 160 16.45 24.93 -14.97
CA ALA A 160 16.07 25.43 -13.66
C ALA A 160 16.77 24.62 -12.54
N ALA A 161 17.14 25.36 -11.49
CA ALA A 161 18.13 25.01 -10.49
C ALA A 161 17.65 24.02 -9.42
N TYR A 162 18.53 23.05 -9.14
CA TYR A 162 18.56 22.23 -7.94
C TYR A 162 19.36 22.97 -6.86
N CYS A 163 18.74 23.30 -5.72
CA CYS A 163 19.46 23.81 -4.54
C CYS A 163 19.79 22.61 -3.64
N GLN A 164 21.07 22.28 -3.54
CA GLN A 164 21.63 21.34 -2.56
C GLN A 164 22.16 22.15 -1.37
N ASP A 165 21.55 21.99 -0.20
CA ASP A 165 22.13 22.50 1.05
C ASP A 165 23.25 21.57 1.53
N LYS A 166 24.43 22.17 1.73
CA LYS A 166 25.60 21.56 2.35
C LYS A 166 25.57 21.86 3.84
N ASP A 167 25.67 20.83 4.67
CA ASP A 167 25.92 20.93 6.10
C ASP A 167 27.25 21.67 6.37
N VAL A 168 27.17 22.75 7.15
CA VAL A 168 28.32 23.45 7.71
C VAL A 168 28.46 23.06 9.18
N SER A 169 29.51 22.31 9.48
CA SER A 169 30.04 22.14 10.83
C SER A 169 30.57 23.48 11.34
N SER A 170 30.01 24.00 12.44
CA SER A 170 30.63 25.07 13.22
C SER A 170 30.78 24.63 14.67
N SER A 171 32.03 24.49 15.09
CA SER A 171 32.44 24.33 16.49
C SER A 171 32.34 25.65 17.24
N SER A 172 31.78 25.62 18.44
CA SER A 172 32.13 26.57 19.50
C SER A 172 31.79 25.97 20.87
N ALA A 173 32.84 25.67 21.63
CA ALA A 173 32.74 25.29 23.03
C ALA A 173 32.54 26.54 23.89
N VAL A 174 31.51 26.54 24.76
CA VAL A 174 31.51 27.28 26.03
C VAL A 174 30.57 26.57 27.04
N ASP A 175 30.97 26.62 28.30
CA ASP A 175 30.66 25.76 29.45
C ASP A 175 29.21 25.64 29.96
N ASN A 176 28.94 24.45 30.52
CA ASN A 176 28.17 24.10 31.73
C ASN A 176 26.90 24.88 32.09
N VAL A 177 25.74 24.30 31.77
CA VAL A 177 24.58 24.20 32.69
C VAL A 177 23.93 22.84 32.48
N THR A 178 23.82 22.03 33.53
CA THR A 178 23.18 20.71 33.55
C THR A 178 21.69 20.82 33.91
N PRO A 179 20.76 20.42 33.02
CA PRO A 179 19.45 19.92 33.42
C PRO A 179 19.53 18.39 33.53
N ARG A 180 19.07 17.87 34.66
CA ARG A 180 19.09 16.45 35.02
C ARG A 180 18.58 15.56 33.88
N HIS A 181 19.47 14.70 33.37
CA HIS A 181 19.12 13.60 32.47
C HIS A 181 18.03 12.73 33.12
N CYS A 182 16.86 12.71 32.49
CA CYS A 182 15.98 11.57 32.60
C CYS A 182 16.71 10.43 31.89
N THR A 183 17.10 9.41 32.64
CA THR A 183 17.82 8.23 32.15
C THR A 183 16.89 7.38 31.29
N SER A 184 16.66 7.78 30.04
CA SER A 184 16.07 6.93 29.02
C SER A 184 17.19 6.26 28.22
N SER A 185 17.91 5.34 28.86
CA SER A 185 18.67 4.34 28.12
C SER A 185 17.68 3.32 27.58
N LEU A 186 16.87 3.71 26.59
CA LEU A 186 16.13 2.76 25.77
C LEU A 186 17.18 1.99 24.95
N PHE A 187 17.30 0.72 25.26
CA PHE A 187 18.18 -0.25 24.63
C PHE A 187 18.19 -0.08 23.11
N LYS A 188 19.39 0.06 22.52
CA LYS A 188 19.55 -0.04 21.06
C LYS A 188 19.38 -1.50 20.66
N LEU A 189 18.14 -1.97 20.53
CA LEU A 189 17.91 -3.18 19.75
C LEU A 189 18.30 -2.88 18.29
N ASN A 190 19.16 -3.70 17.73
CA ASN A 190 19.45 -3.67 16.30
C ASN A 190 18.30 -4.37 15.56
N VAL A 191 17.20 -3.64 15.36
CA VAL A 191 16.06 -4.09 14.55
C VAL A 191 16.34 -3.74 13.08
N PRO A 192 16.31 -4.70 12.15
CA PRO A 192 16.41 -4.43 10.72
C PRO A 192 15.41 -3.34 10.29
N PRO A 193 15.80 -2.36 9.47
CA PRO A 193 14.89 -1.31 9.01
C PRO A 193 13.61 -1.84 8.35
N ILE A 194 13.72 -2.96 7.61
CA ILE A 194 12.59 -3.63 6.98
C ILE A 194 11.51 -4.04 7.99
N ASP A 195 11.89 -4.57 9.16
CA ASP A 195 10.95 -4.98 10.19
C ASP A 195 10.22 -3.77 10.80
N VAL A 196 10.92 -2.63 10.93
CA VAL A 196 10.31 -1.37 11.39
C VAL A 196 9.25 -0.90 10.41
N ASP A 197 9.53 -0.97 9.10
CA ASP A 197 8.59 -0.58 8.05
C ASP A 197 7.39 -1.53 7.97
N MET A 198 7.60 -2.84 8.21
CA MET A 198 6.52 -3.81 8.31
C MET A 198 5.58 -3.49 9.49
N VAL A 199 6.12 -3.18 10.67
CA VAL A 199 5.29 -2.78 11.83
C VAL A 199 4.50 -1.50 11.54
N ARG A 200 5.11 -0.50 10.90
CA ARG A 200 4.40 0.71 10.45
C ARG A 200 3.29 0.38 9.45
N CYS A 201 3.54 -0.58 8.56
CA CYS A 201 2.56 -1.07 7.60
C CYS A 201 1.36 -1.72 8.29
N ILE A 202 1.57 -2.59 9.28
CA ILE A 202 0.49 -3.22 10.07
C ILE A 202 -0.38 -2.16 10.72
N VAL A 203 0.22 -1.17 11.38
CA VAL A 203 -0.51 -0.10 12.08
C VAL A 203 -1.42 0.68 11.12
N ARG A 204 -0.99 0.91 9.87
CA ARG A 204 -1.85 1.51 8.83
C ARG A 204 -2.92 0.54 8.32
N ASN A 205 -2.60 -0.75 8.16
CA ASN A 205 -3.57 -1.77 7.76
C ASN A 205 -4.69 -1.96 8.79
N ILE A 206 -4.42 -1.78 10.09
CA ILE A 206 -5.48 -1.75 11.13
C ILE A 206 -6.52 -0.67 10.79
N VAL A 207 -6.08 0.50 10.32
CA VAL A 207 -7.01 1.57 9.91
C VAL A 207 -7.87 1.11 8.73
N ARG A 208 -7.24 0.56 7.70
CA ARG A 208 -7.92 0.05 6.50
C ARG A 208 -8.98 -1.00 6.86
N ASP A 209 -8.61 -2.02 7.61
CA ASP A 209 -9.45 -3.20 7.83
C ASP A 209 -10.42 -3.07 9.00
N TRP A 210 -10.08 -2.29 10.03
CA TRP A 210 -10.77 -2.37 11.32
C TRP A 210 -11.10 -1.02 11.95
N ALA A 211 -10.79 0.10 11.32
CA ALA A 211 -11.25 1.40 11.81
C ALA A 211 -12.35 1.97 10.92
N GLU A 212 -13.23 2.78 11.51
CA GLU A 212 -14.24 3.56 10.77
C GLU A 212 -13.57 4.48 9.73
N GLU A 213 -12.38 5.00 10.02
CA GLU A 213 -11.62 5.84 9.10
C GLU A 213 -11.27 5.12 7.78
N GLY A 214 -11.13 3.78 7.81
CA GLY A 214 -10.91 2.95 6.62
C GLY A 214 -12.17 2.61 5.83
N GLN A 215 -13.38 2.94 6.31
CA GLN A 215 -14.64 2.51 5.69
C GLN A 215 -14.75 2.94 4.22
N LYS A 216 -14.30 4.16 3.88
CA LYS A 216 -14.31 4.63 2.49
C LYS A 216 -13.46 3.74 1.58
N GLU A 217 -12.26 3.38 2.02
CA GLU A 217 -11.34 2.55 1.24
C GLU A 217 -11.90 1.12 1.09
N ARG A 218 -12.56 0.59 2.13
CA ARG A 218 -13.29 -0.68 2.07
C ARG A 218 -14.52 -0.61 1.15
N ASP A 219 -15.23 0.50 1.11
CA ASP A 219 -16.35 0.71 0.17
C ASP A 219 -15.86 0.76 -1.29
N GLU A 220 -14.65 1.27 -1.52
CA GLU A 220 -14.03 1.31 -2.85
C GLU A 220 -13.46 -0.07 -3.25
N CYS A 221 -12.98 -0.87 -2.30
CA CYS A 221 -12.37 -2.20 -2.56
C CYS A 221 -13.32 -3.40 -2.30
N TYR A 222 -13.82 -3.55 -1.08
CA TYR A 222 -14.54 -4.76 -0.65
C TYR A 222 -15.97 -4.78 -1.13
N LYS A 223 -16.66 -3.63 -1.11
CA LYS A 223 -18.07 -3.57 -1.52
C LYS A 223 -18.32 -4.06 -2.96
N PRO A 224 -17.53 -3.69 -3.99
CA PRO A 224 -17.68 -4.25 -5.34
C PRO A 224 -17.54 -5.78 -5.39
N ILE A 225 -16.63 -6.34 -4.60
CA ILE A 225 -16.41 -7.80 -4.50
C ILE A 225 -17.63 -8.47 -3.84
N LEU A 226 -18.09 -7.91 -2.72
CA LEU A 226 -19.23 -8.43 -1.95
C LEU A 226 -20.55 -8.36 -2.75
N GLU A 227 -20.76 -7.28 -3.50
CA GLU A 227 -21.89 -7.12 -4.41
C GLU A 227 -21.86 -8.17 -5.53
N GLU A 228 -20.70 -8.44 -6.10
CA GLU A 228 -20.54 -9.45 -7.15
C GLU A 228 -20.75 -10.86 -6.62
N LEU A 229 -20.22 -11.20 -5.44
CA LEU A 229 -20.52 -12.47 -4.76
C LEU A 229 -22.03 -12.63 -4.49
N ASN A 230 -22.71 -11.56 -4.08
CA ASN A 230 -24.16 -11.56 -3.90
C ASN A 230 -24.92 -11.82 -5.20
N HIS A 231 -24.47 -11.22 -6.30
CA HIS A 231 -25.07 -11.41 -7.61
C HIS A 231 -24.88 -12.83 -8.15
N LEU A 232 -23.67 -13.39 -8.00
CA LEU A 232 -23.31 -14.72 -8.51
C LEU A 232 -23.91 -15.86 -7.68
N PHE A 233 -24.11 -15.66 -6.38
CA PHE A 233 -24.64 -16.65 -5.46
C PHE A 233 -25.90 -16.13 -4.75
N PRO A 234 -27.05 -15.93 -5.43
CA PRO A 234 -28.24 -15.35 -4.83
C PRO A 234 -29.02 -16.34 -3.94
N ASN A 235 -28.90 -17.64 -4.21
CA ASN A 235 -29.67 -18.72 -3.56
C ASN A 235 -28.81 -19.54 -2.59
N ARG A 236 -28.10 -18.87 -1.66
CA ARG A 236 -27.25 -19.54 -0.67
C ARG A 236 -28.09 -20.30 0.36
N SER A 237 -27.62 -21.47 0.76
CA SER A 237 -28.23 -22.27 1.82
C SER A 237 -27.31 -22.36 3.02
N ASN A 238 -27.84 -22.14 4.22
CA ASN A 238 -27.08 -22.29 5.46
C ASN A 238 -26.61 -23.73 5.70
N GLN A 239 -27.25 -24.73 5.08
CA GLN A 239 -26.84 -26.15 5.21
C GLN A 239 -25.61 -26.49 4.38
N ARG A 240 -25.40 -25.78 3.26
CA ARG A 240 -24.29 -25.97 2.32
C ARG A 240 -23.89 -24.61 1.77
N PRO A 241 -23.28 -23.75 2.60
CA PRO A 241 -22.82 -22.45 2.15
C PRO A 241 -21.74 -22.64 1.07
N PRO A 242 -21.68 -21.78 0.03
CA PRO A 242 -20.60 -21.85 -0.95
C PRO A 242 -19.26 -21.56 -0.26
N SER A 243 -18.20 -22.25 -0.69
CA SER A 243 -16.86 -22.04 -0.18
C SER A 243 -16.15 -20.90 -0.92
N CYS A 244 -15.54 -19.98 -0.18
CA CYS A 244 -14.79 -18.85 -0.73
C CYS A 244 -13.38 -18.79 -0.11
N LEU A 245 -12.36 -18.78 -0.96
CA LEU A 245 -10.97 -18.59 -0.55
C LEU A 245 -10.54 -17.14 -0.79
N VAL A 246 -9.83 -16.55 0.16
CA VAL A 246 -9.29 -15.19 0.08
C VAL A 246 -7.77 -15.22 0.32
N PRO A 247 -6.95 -15.40 -0.74
CA PRO A 247 -5.50 -15.32 -0.64
C PRO A 247 -5.04 -13.89 -0.29
N GLY A 248 -3.97 -13.77 0.51
CA GLY A 248 -3.47 -12.46 0.97
C GLY A 248 -4.53 -11.71 1.79
N ALA A 249 -5.15 -12.40 2.75
CA ALA A 249 -6.28 -11.86 3.51
C ALA A 249 -5.89 -10.73 4.48
N GLY A 250 -4.60 -10.46 4.70
CA GLY A 250 -4.13 -9.39 5.57
C GLY A 250 -4.68 -9.55 7.00
N LEU A 251 -5.41 -8.53 7.48
CA LEU A 251 -6.02 -8.56 8.80
C LEU A 251 -7.40 -9.25 8.84
N GLY A 252 -7.81 -9.88 7.73
CA GLY A 252 -8.96 -10.79 7.68
C GLY A 252 -10.33 -10.13 7.49
N ARG A 253 -10.41 -8.81 7.33
CA ARG A 253 -11.69 -8.09 7.24
C ARG A 253 -12.55 -8.55 6.07
N LEU A 254 -11.96 -8.65 4.87
CA LEU A 254 -12.71 -9.09 3.68
C LEU A 254 -13.22 -10.52 3.82
N ALA A 255 -12.39 -11.44 4.33
CA ALA A 255 -12.79 -12.82 4.57
C ALA A 255 -13.95 -12.91 5.59
N LEU A 256 -13.94 -12.07 6.62
CA LEU A 256 -15.03 -11.95 7.59
C LEU A 256 -16.31 -11.42 6.97
N GLU A 257 -16.25 -10.37 6.16
CA GLU A 257 -17.43 -9.81 5.50
C GLU A 257 -18.04 -10.79 4.48
N ILE A 258 -17.20 -11.54 3.76
CA ILE A 258 -17.65 -12.65 2.90
C ILE A 258 -18.36 -13.73 3.72
N SER A 259 -17.82 -14.09 4.89
CA SER A 259 -18.50 -15.04 5.79
C SER A 259 -19.86 -14.50 6.24
N SER A 260 -19.93 -13.21 6.56
CA SER A 260 -21.16 -12.53 6.99
C SER A 260 -22.24 -12.49 5.90
N LEU A 261 -21.87 -12.64 4.62
CA LEU A 261 -22.82 -12.84 3.50
C LEU A 261 -23.40 -14.26 3.42
N GLY A 262 -22.91 -15.20 4.22
CA GLY A 262 -23.37 -16.60 4.24
C GLY A 262 -22.47 -17.57 3.47
N PHE A 263 -21.19 -17.24 3.26
CA PHE A 263 -20.20 -18.15 2.67
C PHE A 263 -19.40 -18.88 3.77
N ALA A 264 -18.93 -20.08 3.46
CA ALA A 264 -17.82 -20.69 4.19
C ALA A 264 -16.51 -20.06 3.67
N SER A 265 -15.99 -19.09 4.41
CA SER A 265 -14.91 -18.22 3.98
C SER A 265 -13.61 -18.57 4.67
N GLN A 266 -12.55 -18.77 3.91
CA GLN A 266 -11.19 -18.94 4.44
C GLN A 266 -10.29 -17.84 3.92
N GLY A 267 -9.70 -17.05 4.81
CA GLY A 267 -8.56 -16.22 4.46
C GLY A 267 -7.26 -17.02 4.51
N ASN A 268 -6.29 -16.68 3.67
CA ASN A 268 -4.93 -17.19 3.71
C ASN A 268 -3.95 -16.03 3.87
N GLU A 269 -2.97 -16.18 4.75
CA GLU A 269 -1.93 -15.18 4.97
C GLU A 269 -0.60 -15.85 5.34
N PHE A 270 0.50 -15.29 4.84
CA PHE A 270 1.86 -15.79 5.04
C PHE A 270 2.63 -14.94 6.07
N SER A 271 2.40 -13.63 6.09
CA SER A 271 3.13 -12.70 6.94
C SER A 271 2.79 -12.87 8.42
N TYR A 272 3.77 -13.27 9.24
CA TYR A 272 3.61 -13.38 10.69
C TYR A 272 3.12 -12.07 11.33
N TYR A 273 3.56 -10.93 10.80
CA TYR A 273 3.11 -9.61 11.20
C TYR A 273 1.59 -9.43 11.08
N MET A 274 1.04 -9.81 9.92
CA MET A 274 -0.41 -9.76 9.68
C MET A 274 -1.14 -10.81 10.50
N LEU A 275 -0.62 -12.04 10.59
CA LEU A 275 -1.25 -13.15 11.32
C LEU A 275 -1.38 -12.89 12.82
N ILE A 276 -0.33 -12.36 13.46
CA ILE A 276 -0.35 -12.02 14.89
C ILE A 276 -1.41 -10.93 15.12
N CYS A 277 -1.41 -9.88 14.31
CA CYS A 277 -2.37 -8.78 14.46
C CYS A 277 -3.81 -9.22 14.16
N SER A 278 -4.01 -9.99 13.09
CA SER A 278 -5.28 -10.58 12.68
C SER A 278 -5.84 -11.48 13.79
N SER A 279 -5.04 -12.41 14.31
CA SER A 279 -5.46 -13.31 15.39
C SER A 279 -5.85 -12.53 16.64
N PHE A 280 -5.13 -11.47 16.99
CA PHE A 280 -5.50 -10.62 18.12
C PHE A 280 -6.85 -9.92 17.92
N ILE A 281 -7.05 -9.28 16.77
CA ILE A 281 -8.31 -8.57 16.47
C ILE A 281 -9.48 -9.55 16.44
N LEU A 282 -9.31 -10.69 15.75
CA LEU A 282 -10.36 -11.68 15.56
C LEU A 282 -10.70 -12.45 16.85
N ASN A 283 -9.71 -12.78 17.69
CA ASN A 283 -9.91 -13.74 18.79
C ASN A 283 -9.84 -13.12 20.20
N HIS A 284 -9.21 -11.96 20.37
CA HIS A 284 -8.92 -11.41 21.69
C HIS A 284 -9.58 -10.07 22.00
N THR A 285 -10.07 -9.35 20.99
CA THR A 285 -10.88 -8.15 21.19
C THR A 285 -12.30 -8.54 21.65
N GLN A 286 -12.85 -7.81 22.63
CA GLN A 286 -14.13 -8.09 23.28
C GLN A 286 -15.25 -7.14 22.84
N GLU A 287 -14.91 -5.90 22.47
CA GLU A 287 -15.90 -4.87 22.14
C GLU A 287 -15.44 -4.00 20.96
N ALA A 288 -16.40 -3.33 20.31
CA ALA A 288 -16.08 -2.36 19.27
C ALA A 288 -15.39 -1.12 19.89
N ASN A 289 -14.39 -0.59 19.19
CA ASN A 289 -13.57 0.56 19.59
C ASN A 289 -12.79 0.36 20.91
N GLU A 290 -12.50 -0.89 21.28
CA GLU A 290 -11.73 -1.23 22.50
C GLU A 290 -10.33 -0.62 22.48
N TRP A 291 -9.67 -0.61 21.32
CA TRP A 291 -8.28 -0.21 21.17
C TRP A 291 -8.16 1.15 20.48
N THR A 292 -7.07 1.86 20.77
CA THR A 292 -6.76 3.15 20.16
C THR A 292 -5.28 3.21 19.78
N ILE A 293 -5.02 3.55 18.51
CA ILE A 293 -3.69 3.72 17.93
C ILE A 293 -3.52 5.12 17.33
N TYR A 294 -2.28 5.46 17.01
CA TYR A 294 -1.86 6.71 16.40
C TYR A 294 -1.08 6.38 15.12
N PRO A 295 -1.76 6.05 14.02
CA PRO A 295 -1.15 5.41 12.86
C PRO A 295 -0.30 6.35 11.99
N TRP A 296 -0.44 7.66 12.19
CA TRP A 296 0.15 8.68 11.30
C TRP A 296 1.40 9.36 11.85
N ILE A 297 1.81 9.02 13.08
CA ILE A 297 2.91 9.67 13.80
C ILE A 297 4.28 9.51 13.16
N HIS A 298 4.43 8.54 12.26
CA HIS A 298 5.71 8.25 11.59
C HIS A 298 5.98 9.12 10.37
N SER A 299 5.01 9.94 9.93
CA SER A 299 5.17 10.85 8.79
C SER A 299 5.22 12.30 9.23
N ASN A 300 6.37 12.95 9.05
CA ASN A 300 6.60 14.36 9.40
C ASN A 300 6.33 15.33 8.23
N CYS A 301 5.85 14.82 7.09
CA CYS A 301 5.62 15.60 5.88
C CYS A 301 4.18 15.42 5.38
N ASN A 302 3.75 16.26 4.43
CA ASN A 302 2.43 16.19 3.81
C ASN A 302 1.24 16.23 4.79
N SER A 303 1.43 16.77 6.00
CA SER A 303 0.37 16.99 6.97
C SER A 303 -0.15 18.43 6.87
N LEU A 304 -1.48 18.59 6.92
CA LEU A 304 -2.10 19.92 6.97
C LEU A 304 -1.96 20.57 8.35
N SER A 305 -1.89 19.74 9.41
CA SER A 305 -1.70 20.17 10.79
C SER A 305 -1.06 19.07 11.64
N ASP A 306 -0.42 19.44 12.75
CA ASP A 306 0.13 18.47 13.71
C ASP A 306 -0.96 17.59 14.33
N ASN A 307 -2.17 18.15 14.49
CA ASN A 307 -3.35 17.38 14.93
C ASN A 307 -3.72 16.26 13.95
N ASP A 308 -3.44 16.41 12.65
CA ASP A 308 -3.68 15.32 11.69
C ASP A 308 -2.65 14.20 11.86
N GLN A 309 -1.39 14.53 12.16
CA GLN A 309 -0.34 13.55 12.45
C GLN A 309 -0.60 12.82 13.78
N LEU A 310 -1.00 13.56 14.81
CA LEU A 310 -1.18 13.06 16.18
C LEU A 310 -2.59 12.53 16.48
N ARG A 311 -3.44 12.38 15.46
CA ARG A 311 -4.82 11.92 15.68
C ARG A 311 -4.87 10.46 16.13
N ALA A 312 -5.73 10.21 17.11
CA ALA A 312 -6.09 8.88 17.56
C ALA A 312 -7.10 8.22 16.60
N VAL A 313 -6.98 6.92 16.42
CA VAL A 313 -7.91 6.08 15.66
C VAL A 313 -8.28 4.87 16.52
N SER A 314 -9.59 4.66 16.71
CA SER A 314 -10.11 3.53 17.49
C SER A 314 -10.50 2.35 16.60
N PHE A 315 -10.36 1.13 17.13
CA PHE A 315 -10.67 -0.13 16.43
C PHE A 315 -10.94 -1.26 17.45
N PRO A 316 -11.56 -2.38 17.03
CA PRO A 316 -12.23 -2.57 15.75
C PRO A 316 -13.58 -1.84 15.70
N ASP A 317 -13.96 -1.31 14.54
CA ASP A 317 -15.25 -0.67 14.29
C ASP A 317 -16.44 -1.63 14.39
N ILE A 318 -16.19 -2.92 14.13
CA ILE A 318 -17.15 -4.02 14.29
C ILE A 318 -16.57 -5.14 15.16
N HIS A 319 -17.36 -5.65 16.10
CA HIS A 319 -17.00 -6.84 16.86
C HIS A 319 -17.50 -8.12 16.17
N LEU A 320 -16.74 -9.23 16.22
CA LEU A 320 -17.08 -10.48 15.51
C LEU A 320 -18.46 -11.02 15.88
N SER A 321 -18.84 -10.99 17.15
CA SER A 321 -20.17 -11.47 17.58
C SER A 321 -21.33 -10.66 16.99
N SER A 322 -21.06 -9.42 16.55
CA SER A 322 -22.04 -8.57 15.87
C SER A 322 -21.99 -8.67 14.34
N ALA A 323 -20.96 -9.31 13.77
CA ALA A 323 -20.76 -9.40 12.33
C ALA A 323 -21.68 -10.43 11.63
N GLY A 324 -22.23 -11.40 12.37
CA GLY A 324 -23.10 -12.41 11.77
C GLY A 324 -22.36 -13.43 10.89
N ILE A 325 -21.09 -13.73 11.23
CA ILE A 325 -20.27 -14.72 10.54
C ILE A 325 -20.88 -16.13 10.59
N THR A 326 -20.63 -16.94 9.57
CA THR A 326 -20.99 -18.35 9.59
C THR A 326 -19.96 -19.16 10.38
N GLU A 327 -20.32 -20.39 10.76
CA GLU A 327 -19.37 -21.36 11.33
C GLU A 327 -18.21 -21.72 10.37
N GLY A 328 -18.31 -21.33 9.09
CA GLY A 328 -17.30 -21.59 8.08
C GLY A 328 -16.23 -20.51 7.94
N PHE A 329 -16.16 -19.51 8.83
CA PHE A 329 -15.08 -18.52 8.83
C PHE A 329 -13.78 -19.10 9.41
N SER A 330 -12.67 -18.97 8.68
CA SER A 330 -11.34 -19.43 9.13
C SER A 330 -10.20 -18.60 8.53
N MET A 331 -9.02 -18.68 9.15
CA MET A 331 -7.76 -18.16 8.61
C MET A 331 -6.74 -19.30 8.52
N CYS A 332 -6.06 -19.43 7.38
CA CYS A 332 -5.01 -20.40 7.13
C CYS A 332 -3.66 -19.69 7.03
N THR A 333 -2.65 -20.22 7.72
CA THR A 333 -1.28 -19.70 7.73
C THR A 333 -0.42 -20.46 6.74
N GLY A 334 0.34 -19.73 5.92
CA GLY A 334 1.34 -20.29 5.02
C GLY A 334 1.35 -19.62 3.65
N ASP A 335 2.37 -19.94 2.85
CA ASP A 335 2.47 -19.45 1.48
C ASP A 335 1.30 -19.99 0.64
N PHE A 336 0.70 -19.14 -0.18
CA PHE A 336 -0.48 -19.49 -0.97
C PHE A 336 -0.21 -20.65 -1.93
N VAL A 337 0.93 -20.65 -2.61
CA VAL A 337 1.27 -21.70 -3.56
C VAL A 337 1.52 -22.99 -2.81
N GLU A 338 2.33 -22.96 -1.74
CA GLU A 338 2.64 -24.17 -0.97
C GLU A 338 1.38 -24.82 -0.41
N VAL A 339 0.55 -24.05 0.31
CA VAL A 339 -0.65 -24.57 1.00
C VAL A 339 -1.67 -25.12 0.00
N TYR A 340 -1.92 -24.39 -1.09
CA TYR A 340 -3.02 -24.70 -2.00
C TYR A 340 -2.60 -25.52 -3.24
N SER A 341 -1.32 -25.88 -3.34
CA SER A 341 -0.82 -26.86 -4.31
C SER A 341 -1.17 -28.31 -3.94
N GLU A 342 -1.65 -28.58 -2.73
CA GLU A 342 -2.04 -29.92 -2.28
C GLU A 342 -3.15 -30.54 -3.15
N GLU A 343 -2.99 -31.81 -3.53
CA GLU A 343 -3.95 -32.51 -4.41
C GLU A 343 -5.34 -32.66 -3.77
N SER A 344 -5.39 -32.71 -2.43
CA SER A 344 -6.65 -32.75 -1.67
C SER A 344 -7.52 -31.49 -1.80
N LEU A 345 -6.93 -30.38 -2.25
CA LEU A 345 -7.60 -29.08 -2.41
C LEU A 345 -8.01 -28.79 -3.85
N GLU A 346 -7.74 -29.71 -4.78
CA GLU A 346 -8.18 -29.56 -6.17
C GLU A 346 -9.71 -29.51 -6.25
N SER A 347 -10.24 -28.51 -6.96
CA SER A 347 -11.69 -28.30 -7.12
C SER A 347 -12.46 -28.23 -5.79
N ALA A 348 -11.86 -27.67 -4.74
CA ALA A 348 -12.49 -27.52 -3.43
C ALA A 348 -13.34 -26.24 -3.28
N TRP A 349 -13.08 -25.21 -4.09
CA TRP A 349 -13.63 -23.87 -3.87
C TRP A 349 -14.68 -23.45 -4.90
N ASP A 350 -15.79 -22.87 -4.45
CA ASP A 350 -16.81 -22.28 -5.33
C ASP A 350 -16.36 -20.90 -5.84
N ALA A 351 -15.64 -20.15 -5.01
CA ALA A 351 -15.08 -18.84 -5.35
C ALA A 351 -13.65 -18.66 -4.80
N VAL A 352 -12.84 -17.91 -5.54
CA VAL A 352 -11.56 -17.35 -5.08
C VAL A 352 -11.63 -15.83 -5.26
N VAL A 353 -11.26 -15.10 -4.22
CA VAL A 353 -11.29 -13.64 -4.19
C VAL A 353 -9.88 -13.10 -3.90
N THR A 354 -9.31 -12.36 -4.84
CA THR A 354 -8.01 -11.70 -4.68
C THR A 354 -8.19 -10.20 -4.59
N CYS A 355 -7.64 -9.55 -3.55
CA CYS A 355 -7.74 -8.11 -3.37
C CYS A 355 -6.37 -7.52 -3.00
N PHE A 356 -5.71 -6.80 -3.91
CA PHE A 356 -4.33 -6.34 -3.74
C PHE A 356 -3.36 -7.49 -3.39
N PHE A 357 -3.38 -8.55 -4.20
CA PHE A 357 -2.65 -9.79 -3.93
C PHE A 357 -1.83 -10.31 -5.12
N LEU A 358 -2.31 -10.20 -6.36
CA LEU A 358 -1.66 -10.87 -7.49
C LEU A 358 -0.24 -10.34 -7.77
N ASP A 359 0.01 -9.09 -7.43
CA ASP A 359 1.28 -8.40 -7.58
C ASP A 359 2.29 -8.68 -6.48
N THR A 360 1.90 -9.44 -5.45
CA THR A 360 2.83 -9.94 -4.42
C THR A 360 3.56 -11.21 -4.86
N ALA A 361 3.28 -11.72 -6.06
CA ALA A 361 3.88 -12.95 -6.55
C ALA A 361 5.29 -12.71 -7.12
N HIS A 362 6.24 -13.60 -6.80
CA HIS A 362 7.44 -13.77 -7.62
C HIS A 362 7.08 -14.22 -9.04
N ASN A 363 6.10 -15.12 -9.14
CA ASN A 363 5.58 -15.63 -10.40
C ASN A 363 4.05 -15.61 -10.41
N ILE A 364 3.47 -14.58 -11.01
CA ILE A 364 2.01 -14.43 -11.11
C ILE A 364 1.33 -15.58 -11.90
N VAL A 365 2.07 -16.26 -12.79
CA VAL A 365 1.55 -17.42 -13.54
C VAL A 365 1.23 -18.58 -12.60
N GLU A 366 2.07 -18.79 -11.59
CA GLU A 366 1.88 -19.83 -10.58
C GLU A 366 0.64 -19.53 -9.72
N TYR A 367 0.42 -18.27 -9.36
CA TYR A 367 -0.82 -17.87 -8.68
C TYR A 367 -2.04 -18.21 -9.53
N ILE A 368 -2.05 -17.87 -10.82
CA ILE A 368 -3.17 -18.16 -11.73
C ILE A 368 -3.39 -19.67 -11.88
N GLU A 369 -2.32 -20.46 -11.94
CA GLU A 369 -2.39 -21.92 -11.99
C GLU A 369 -3.06 -22.50 -10.73
N ILE A 370 -2.62 -22.08 -9.55
CA ILE A 370 -3.18 -22.54 -8.28
C ILE A 370 -4.64 -22.11 -8.15
N ILE A 371 -4.98 -20.86 -8.48
CA ILE A 371 -6.37 -20.37 -8.49
C ILE A 371 -7.23 -21.23 -9.42
N SER A 372 -6.74 -21.57 -10.62
CA SER A 372 -7.45 -22.50 -11.52
C SER A 372 -7.58 -23.88 -10.89
N LYS A 373 -6.52 -24.46 -10.34
CA LYS A 373 -6.54 -25.80 -9.73
C LYS A 373 -7.58 -25.92 -8.61
N VAL A 374 -7.61 -24.97 -7.68
CA VAL A 374 -8.44 -25.06 -6.47
C VAL A 374 -9.92 -24.78 -6.74
N LEU A 375 -10.23 -24.05 -7.81
CA LEU A 375 -11.61 -23.77 -8.20
C LEU A 375 -12.31 -25.00 -8.78
N LYS A 376 -13.57 -25.22 -8.37
CA LYS A 376 -14.48 -26.16 -9.01
C LYS A 376 -14.70 -25.78 -10.47
N ASP A 377 -15.11 -26.75 -11.30
CA ASP A 377 -15.62 -26.43 -12.64
C ASP A 377 -16.86 -25.53 -12.52
N GLY A 378 -16.89 -24.44 -13.27
CA GLY A 378 -17.89 -23.39 -13.12
C GLY A 378 -17.69 -22.45 -11.93
N GLY A 379 -16.66 -22.65 -11.10
CA GLY A 379 -16.28 -21.76 -10.01
C GLY A 379 -15.77 -20.41 -10.51
N VAL A 380 -15.79 -19.40 -9.64
CA VAL A 380 -15.50 -18.00 -10.02
C VAL A 380 -14.25 -17.46 -9.36
N TRP A 381 -13.50 -16.66 -10.10
CA TRP A 381 -12.39 -15.86 -9.60
C TRP A 381 -12.76 -14.38 -9.72
N ILE A 382 -12.84 -13.70 -8.58
CA ILE A 382 -13.06 -12.26 -8.49
C ILE A 382 -11.75 -11.60 -8.07
N ASN A 383 -11.30 -10.60 -8.82
CA ASN A 383 -10.09 -9.85 -8.48
C ASN A 383 -10.41 -8.35 -8.34
N LEU A 384 -9.71 -7.68 -7.42
CA LEU A 384 -9.55 -6.23 -7.41
C LEU A 384 -8.13 -5.87 -6.99
N GLY A 385 -7.33 -5.31 -7.88
CA GLY A 385 -5.99 -4.85 -7.50
C GLY A 385 -5.25 -4.13 -8.61
N PRO A 386 -4.17 -3.41 -8.29
CA PRO A 386 -3.20 -2.95 -9.26
C PRO A 386 -2.30 -4.11 -9.73
N LEU A 387 -1.25 -3.77 -10.50
CA LEU A 387 -0.12 -4.64 -10.79
C LEU A 387 1.16 -3.91 -10.41
N LEU A 388 1.35 -3.66 -9.11
CA LEU A 388 2.56 -3.07 -8.55
C LEU A 388 3.45 -4.19 -8.00
N TYR A 389 4.22 -4.82 -8.88
CA TYR A 389 5.01 -6.01 -8.54
C TYR A 389 6.04 -5.74 -7.44
N ASP A 390 5.92 -6.45 -6.32
CA ASP A 390 6.72 -6.22 -5.10
C ASP A 390 8.23 -6.41 -5.32
N PHE A 391 8.60 -7.29 -6.25
CA PHE A 391 9.98 -7.69 -6.53
C PHE A 391 10.59 -7.04 -7.77
N ALA A 392 9.89 -6.11 -8.43
CA ALA A 392 10.33 -5.54 -9.73
C ALA A 392 11.63 -4.72 -9.63
N ASP A 393 11.84 -4.04 -8.50
CA ASP A 393 13.04 -3.22 -8.28
C ASP A 393 14.18 -4.01 -7.59
N MET A 394 13.99 -5.30 -7.33
CA MET A 394 15.04 -6.16 -6.76
C MET A 394 16.02 -6.57 -7.86
N THR A 395 17.30 -6.69 -7.49
CA THR A 395 18.33 -7.19 -8.40
C THR A 395 18.00 -8.64 -8.80
N PRO A 396 18.09 -9.02 -10.08
CA PRO A 396 17.70 -10.37 -10.54
C PRO A 396 18.46 -11.52 -9.87
N ASP A 397 19.63 -11.24 -9.31
CA ASP A 397 20.44 -12.20 -8.56
C ASP A 397 19.91 -12.46 -7.13
N ASP A 398 19.07 -11.56 -6.60
CA ASP A 398 18.53 -11.63 -5.23
C ASP A 398 17.10 -12.19 -5.20
N ASP A 399 16.23 -11.84 -6.17
CA ASP A 399 14.87 -12.39 -6.27
C ASP A 399 14.32 -12.31 -7.70
N MET A 400 13.71 -13.41 -8.18
CA MET A 400 13.03 -13.45 -9.47
C MET A 400 11.66 -12.77 -9.40
N SER A 401 11.33 -11.94 -10.38
CA SER A 401 10.01 -11.34 -10.57
C SER A 401 9.52 -11.50 -12.02
N ILE A 402 8.32 -12.02 -12.21
CA ILE A 402 7.65 -12.10 -13.53
C ILE A 402 6.56 -11.03 -13.59
N GLU A 403 6.92 -9.90 -14.21
CA GLU A 403 6.09 -8.72 -14.34
C GLU A 403 5.27 -8.77 -15.64
N LEU A 404 3.99 -9.14 -15.54
CA LEU A 404 3.10 -9.19 -16.69
C LEU A 404 2.25 -7.92 -16.83
N SER A 405 1.98 -7.54 -18.07
CA SER A 405 0.94 -6.54 -18.33
C SER A 405 -0.44 -7.11 -17.98
N LEU A 406 -1.42 -6.25 -17.69
CA LEU A 406 -2.81 -6.69 -17.48
C LEU A 406 -3.37 -7.46 -18.69
N GLU A 407 -2.92 -7.14 -19.91
CA GLU A 407 -3.29 -7.88 -21.11
C GLU A 407 -2.76 -9.33 -21.05
N ASP A 408 -1.50 -9.50 -20.65
CA ASP A 408 -0.88 -10.83 -20.59
C ASP A 408 -1.39 -11.65 -19.40
N VAL A 409 -1.68 -11.03 -18.26
CA VAL A 409 -2.38 -11.69 -17.14
C VAL A 409 -3.70 -12.32 -17.62
N LYS A 410 -4.46 -11.61 -18.46
CA LYS A 410 -5.72 -12.15 -19.03
C LYS A 410 -5.48 -13.28 -20.02
N LYS A 411 -4.44 -13.21 -20.84
CA LYS A 411 -4.08 -14.31 -21.77
C LYS A 411 -3.68 -15.56 -20.99
N VAL A 412 -2.89 -15.40 -19.93
CA VAL A 412 -2.53 -16.51 -19.03
C VAL A 412 -3.78 -17.07 -18.37
N ALA A 413 -4.68 -16.22 -17.88
CA ALA A 413 -5.94 -16.69 -17.30
C ALA A 413 -6.79 -17.50 -18.31
N ASP A 414 -6.94 -17.03 -19.56
CA ASP A 414 -7.65 -17.76 -20.61
C ASP A 414 -7.02 -19.13 -20.90
N HIS A 415 -5.68 -19.21 -20.94
CA HIS A 415 -4.91 -20.46 -21.06
C HIS A 415 -5.22 -21.45 -19.93
N TYR A 416 -5.34 -20.96 -18.69
CA TYR A 416 -5.74 -21.77 -17.54
C TYR A 416 -7.27 -22.03 -17.46
N GLY A 417 -8.02 -21.72 -18.51
CA GLY A 417 -9.43 -22.07 -18.67
C GLY A 417 -10.41 -21.05 -18.08
N PHE A 418 -9.97 -19.83 -17.79
CA PHE A 418 -10.85 -18.77 -17.32
C PHE A 418 -11.57 -18.06 -18.46
N VAL A 419 -12.86 -17.75 -18.25
CA VAL A 419 -13.66 -16.95 -19.17
C VAL A 419 -14.08 -15.67 -18.47
N MET A 420 -13.73 -14.52 -19.05
CA MET A 420 -14.10 -13.20 -18.53
C MET A 420 -15.63 -12.99 -18.59
N GLU A 421 -16.24 -12.62 -17.46
CA GLU A 421 -17.66 -12.27 -17.36
C GLU A 421 -17.87 -10.77 -17.10
N VAL A 422 -17.03 -10.19 -16.23
CA VAL A 422 -17.09 -8.78 -15.85
C VAL A 422 -15.68 -8.21 -15.87
N GLU A 423 -15.53 -6.99 -16.38
CA GLU A 423 -14.28 -6.23 -16.31
C GLU A 423 -14.58 -4.73 -16.13
N LYS A 424 -13.90 -4.08 -15.19
CA LYS A 424 -13.91 -2.61 -15.03
C LYS A 424 -12.65 -2.13 -14.31
N MET A 425 -12.37 -0.84 -14.39
CA MET A 425 -11.33 -0.19 -13.58
C MET A 425 -11.99 0.57 -12.43
N ILE A 426 -11.43 0.44 -11.23
CA ILE A 426 -11.90 1.10 -10.00
C ILE A 426 -10.78 1.98 -9.46
N GLU A 427 -11.08 3.24 -9.19
CA GLU A 427 -10.15 4.11 -8.46
C GLU A 427 -10.25 3.86 -6.97
N THR A 428 -9.11 3.66 -6.32
CA THR A 428 -9.05 3.41 -4.88
C THR A 428 -7.68 3.81 -4.31
N THR A 429 -7.55 3.74 -2.99
CA THR A 429 -6.30 3.91 -2.25
C THR A 429 -5.92 2.61 -1.53
N PHE A 430 -4.74 2.59 -0.91
CA PHE A 430 -4.31 1.48 -0.06
C PHE A 430 -3.66 2.02 1.21
N SER A 431 -4.27 1.75 2.36
CA SER A 431 -3.83 2.19 3.69
C SER A 431 -3.47 3.69 3.73
N ALA A 432 -4.22 4.51 3.00
CA ALA A 432 -3.86 5.92 2.78
C ALA A 432 -4.32 6.82 3.92
N ASN A 433 -3.47 7.80 4.27
CA ASN A 433 -3.90 8.91 5.11
C ASN A 433 -4.77 9.86 4.29
N MET A 434 -6.10 9.71 4.40
CA MET A 434 -7.06 10.54 3.64
C MET A 434 -7.01 12.03 3.97
N ARG A 435 -6.31 12.44 5.03
CA ARG A 435 -6.06 13.84 5.40
C ARG A 435 -4.70 14.38 4.93
N ALA A 436 -3.83 13.52 4.39
CA ALA A 436 -2.54 13.95 3.89
C ALA A 436 -2.69 14.76 2.60
N MET A 437 -1.78 15.71 2.39
CA MET A 437 -1.65 16.52 1.17
C MET A 437 -1.27 15.67 -0.05
N MET A 438 -0.52 14.58 0.16
CA MET A 438 -0.14 13.60 -0.85
C MET A 438 -0.90 12.30 -0.62
N GLN A 439 -1.55 11.79 -1.66
CA GLN A 439 -2.28 10.52 -1.62
C GLN A 439 -1.98 9.73 -2.89
N ASN A 440 -1.53 8.49 -2.72
CA ASN A 440 -1.35 7.55 -3.83
C ASN A 440 -2.71 6.93 -4.18
N ARG A 441 -3.06 6.98 -5.47
CA ARG A 441 -4.29 6.37 -6.00
C ARG A 441 -3.94 5.29 -7.01
N TYR A 442 -4.67 4.19 -6.94
CA TYR A 442 -4.59 3.09 -7.87
C TYR A 442 -5.80 3.11 -8.78
N ARG A 443 -5.56 2.86 -10.07
CA ARG A 443 -6.60 2.41 -11.00
C ARG A 443 -6.54 0.89 -10.98
N ALA A 444 -7.25 0.29 -10.03
CA ALA A 444 -7.28 -1.14 -9.81
C ALA A 444 -8.15 -1.83 -10.86
N ALA A 445 -7.67 -2.95 -11.39
CA ALA A 445 -8.43 -3.77 -12.31
C ALA A 445 -9.37 -4.68 -11.50
N PHE A 446 -10.67 -4.55 -11.75
CA PHE A 446 -11.69 -5.42 -11.21
C PHE A 446 -12.17 -6.37 -12.30
N TRP A 447 -12.22 -7.67 -11.99
CA TRP A 447 -12.84 -8.63 -12.89
C TRP A 447 -13.54 -9.75 -12.16
N THR A 448 -14.41 -10.43 -12.90
CA THR A 448 -14.94 -11.75 -12.58
C THR A 448 -14.68 -12.66 -13.74
N MET A 449 -14.02 -13.77 -13.47
CA MET A 449 -13.78 -14.84 -14.43
C MET A 449 -14.38 -16.14 -13.94
N ARG A 450 -14.90 -16.96 -14.84
CA ARG A 450 -15.42 -18.29 -14.53
C ARG A 450 -14.51 -19.37 -15.07
N LYS A 451 -14.17 -20.36 -14.25
CA LYS A 451 -13.42 -21.54 -14.69
C LYS A 451 -14.29 -22.42 -15.58
N ASN A 452 -13.76 -22.76 -16.76
CA ASN A 452 -14.33 -23.74 -17.67
C ASN A 452 -13.29 -24.84 -17.95
N ALA A 453 -13.41 -25.96 -17.23
CA ALA A 453 -12.44 -27.06 -17.28
C ALA A 453 -12.32 -27.72 -18.66
N SER A 454 -13.31 -27.54 -19.56
CA SER A 454 -13.22 -28.04 -20.93
C SER A 454 -12.16 -27.31 -21.76
N ARG A 455 -11.88 -26.04 -21.47
CA ARG A 455 -10.82 -25.25 -22.12
C ARG A 455 -9.43 -25.66 -21.63
N ALA A 456 -9.25 -25.79 -20.31
CA ALA A 456 -7.97 -26.17 -19.71
C ALA A 456 -7.46 -27.55 -20.18
N LYS A 457 -8.37 -28.49 -20.52
CA LYS A 457 -8.01 -29.83 -21.02
C LYS A 457 -7.66 -29.87 -22.51
N ALA A 458 -8.21 -28.95 -23.31
CA ALA A 458 -7.98 -28.90 -24.75
C ALA A 458 -6.52 -28.49 -25.08
N GLU A 459 -5.90 -27.71 -24.21
CA GLU A 459 -4.54 -27.17 -24.44
C GLU A 459 -3.43 -28.06 -23.88
N LYS A 460 -3.69 -28.87 -22.83
CA LYS A 460 -2.74 -29.91 -22.36
C LYS A 460 -2.48 -31.05 -23.37
N HIS A 461 -3.26 -31.13 -24.44
CA HIS A 461 -3.15 -32.15 -25.49
C HIS A 461 -2.60 -31.63 -26.83
N CYS A 462 -2.14 -30.37 -26.91
CA CYS A 462 -1.48 -29.82 -28.09
C CYS A 462 0.04 -29.76 -27.93
#